data_AF-A0A3G6M8G5-F1
#
_entry.id   AF-A0A3G6M8G5-F1
#
_cell.length_a   1.000
_cell.length_b   1.000
_cell.length_c   1.000
_cell.angle_alpha   90.00
_cell.angle_beta   90.00
_cell.angle_gamma   90.00
#
_symmetry.space_group_name_H-M   'P 1'
#
loop_
_entity.id
_entity.type
_entity.pdbx_description
1 polymer ?
#
loop_
_entity_poly.entity_id
_entity_poly.type
_entity_poly.pdbx_seq_one_letter_code
_entity_poly.pdbx_strand_id
1 'polypeptide(L)'
;MKLGLLLLAALPIATYAQDSIAVSSSSEYPNTFSSGSANVQTFDNKARRFNDWSISVGGGAAFMTQSDLTSFYDKKVNWGYNSYVSIDKQISHTFGLSIVYQRGETTQKGMLQGVPGQLAGVGVAKTKYNQIALLGDVNFSNILRRVDNHSPYRWALHGYGGIGLMNYNTSLHDNNEYRWSTTPARIPLFIDQKLDINSIYYQFGLGLKYNVSKLIDIEARTMYIISGDDEFDGGGWAGPGDYDVNSNVSKYNMINDRRSDNMWTVNLGVSFKLGKHMSHLAWHDPLQEAYYRTNVLENASTDFVVCEKGDNDNDGVCDDWDRELNTPAGARVDGAGVALDMDLDGVIDLYDKCVTVPGPVENNGCPTK
;
A
#
# COMPACT_ATOMS: atom_id res chain seq x y z
N MET A 1 -13.70 -26.82 -26.42
CA MET A 1 -12.96 -25.66 -26.96
C MET A 1 -11.52 -25.72 -26.46
N LYS A 2 -10.56 -25.40 -27.34
CA LYS A 2 -9.16 -25.79 -27.23
C LYS A 2 -8.41 -25.03 -26.13
N LEU A 3 -7.54 -25.75 -25.43
CA LEU A 3 -6.57 -25.33 -24.39
C LEU A 3 -5.67 -24.12 -24.79
N GLY A 4 -5.69 -23.71 -26.06
CA GLY A 4 -4.89 -22.60 -26.60
C GLY A 4 -5.40 -21.20 -26.24
N LEU A 5 -6.66 -21.02 -25.83
CA LEU A 5 -7.15 -19.68 -25.46
C LEU A 5 -6.71 -19.23 -24.05
N LEU A 6 -6.41 -20.17 -23.15
CA LEU A 6 -5.98 -19.83 -21.78
C LEU A 6 -4.52 -19.34 -21.73
N LEU A 7 -3.70 -19.72 -22.72
CA LEU A 7 -2.34 -19.20 -22.91
C LEU A 7 -2.30 -17.77 -23.45
N LEU A 8 -3.35 -17.31 -24.12
CA LEU A 8 -3.46 -15.93 -24.64
C LEU A 8 -3.83 -14.91 -23.55
N ALA A 9 -4.46 -15.34 -22.45
CA ALA A 9 -4.75 -14.46 -21.30
C ALA A 9 -3.55 -14.26 -20.36
N ALA A 10 -2.51 -15.11 -20.45
CA ALA A 10 -1.26 -14.95 -19.69
C ALA A 10 -0.20 -14.09 -20.41
N LEU A 11 -0.48 -13.66 -21.65
CA LEU A 11 0.48 -13.02 -22.55
C LEU A 11 0.54 -11.47 -22.56
N PRO A 12 0.08 -10.73 -21.54
CA PRO A 12 0.61 -9.37 -21.29
C PRO A 12 1.58 -9.25 -20.11
N ILE A 13 1.81 -10.32 -19.31
CA ILE A 13 2.69 -10.25 -18.13
C ILE A 13 4.18 -10.42 -18.49
N ALA A 14 4.50 -10.81 -19.73
CA ALA A 14 5.87 -10.84 -20.25
C ALA A 14 6.19 -9.62 -21.13
N THR A 15 5.63 -8.46 -20.82
CA THR A 15 6.04 -7.20 -21.43
C THR A 15 7.34 -6.73 -20.77
N TYR A 16 8.46 -7.01 -21.45
CA TYR A 16 9.76 -6.35 -21.38
C TYR A 16 9.89 -5.29 -20.27
N ALA A 17 10.17 -5.73 -19.05
CA ALA A 17 10.86 -4.89 -18.08
C ALA A 17 12.29 -4.76 -18.58
N GLN A 18 12.54 -3.71 -19.36
CA GLN A 18 13.84 -3.11 -19.65
C GLN A 18 15.01 -4.10 -19.58
N ASP A 19 15.40 -4.66 -20.72
CA ASP A 19 16.81 -5.01 -20.92
C ASP A 19 17.60 -3.70 -20.75
N SER A 20 18.03 -3.45 -19.52
CA SER A 20 19.11 -2.53 -19.25
C SER A 20 20.30 -3.09 -20.01
N ILE A 21 20.63 -2.45 -21.14
CA ILE A 21 21.91 -2.63 -21.78
C ILE A 21 22.94 -2.37 -20.68
N ALA A 22 23.60 -3.44 -20.22
CA ALA A 22 24.63 -3.34 -19.21
C ALA A 22 25.71 -2.40 -19.75
N VAL A 23 25.78 -1.18 -19.22
CA VAL A 23 26.92 -0.30 -19.45
C VAL A 23 28.08 -0.93 -18.69
N SER A 24 28.92 -1.67 -19.43
CA SER A 24 30.08 -2.38 -18.89
C SER A 24 31.34 -1.51 -18.83
N SER A 25 31.22 -0.19 -18.89
CA SER A 25 32.35 0.72 -18.88
C SER A 25 32.09 1.94 -17.99
N SER A 26 33.07 2.26 -17.15
CA SER A 26 33.10 3.44 -16.28
C SER A 26 33.47 4.74 -17.03
N SER A 27 33.38 4.75 -18.36
CA SER A 27 33.87 5.84 -19.22
C SER A 27 32.83 6.48 -20.11
N GLU A 28 31.56 6.08 -20.05
CA GLU A 28 30.48 6.66 -20.87
C GLU A 28 29.55 7.55 -20.03
N TYR A 29 29.60 8.86 -20.31
CA TYR A 29 28.69 9.89 -19.82
C TYR A 29 27.27 9.71 -20.43
N PRO A 30 26.21 10.27 -19.79
CA PRO A 30 24.89 9.65 -19.72
C PRO A 30 24.13 9.58 -21.06
N ASN A 31 23.46 8.45 -21.29
CA ASN A 31 22.44 8.34 -22.34
C ASN A 31 21.11 8.96 -21.89
N THR A 32 20.22 9.23 -22.86
CA THR A 32 18.91 9.90 -22.70
C THR A 32 17.91 9.22 -21.75
N PHE A 33 18.27 8.08 -21.15
CA PHE A 33 17.44 7.33 -20.21
C PHE A 33 18.06 7.20 -18.82
N SER A 34 19.27 7.73 -18.60
CA SER A 34 19.90 7.73 -17.28
C SER A 34 19.63 9.05 -16.55
N SER A 35 19.26 8.96 -15.27
CA SER A 35 18.92 10.12 -14.43
C SER A 35 20.10 11.05 -14.11
N GLY A 36 21.26 10.86 -14.76
CA GLY A 36 22.53 11.50 -14.41
C GLY A 36 23.05 11.14 -13.02
N SER A 37 22.42 10.18 -12.33
CA SER A 37 22.83 9.77 -10.99
C SER A 37 24.09 8.91 -11.05
N ALA A 38 25.14 9.33 -10.34
CA ALA A 38 26.36 8.55 -10.17
C ALA A 38 26.14 7.21 -9.43
N ASN A 39 24.98 7.04 -8.78
CA ASN A 39 24.62 5.84 -8.03
C ASN A 39 23.46 5.09 -8.72
N VAL A 40 23.79 4.24 -9.69
CA VAL A 40 22.85 3.27 -10.24
C VAL A 40 22.86 2.03 -9.35
N GLN A 41 21.73 1.71 -8.72
CA GLN A 41 21.57 0.44 -8.00
C GLN A 41 20.77 -0.54 -8.84
N THR A 42 21.21 -1.79 -8.86
CA THR A 42 20.49 -2.88 -9.50
C THR A 42 19.18 -3.14 -8.76
N PHE A 43 18.10 -3.36 -9.50
CA PHE A 43 16.78 -3.67 -8.94
C PHE A 43 16.74 -5.13 -8.49
N ASP A 44 17.46 -5.46 -7.43
CA ASP A 44 17.51 -6.80 -6.85
C ASP A 44 16.74 -6.90 -5.53
N ASN A 45 16.48 -8.14 -5.09
CA ASN A 45 15.79 -8.37 -3.82
C ASN A 45 16.64 -8.01 -2.58
N LYS A 46 17.95 -7.76 -2.74
CA LYS A 46 18.83 -7.36 -1.64
C LYS A 46 18.65 -5.88 -1.29
N ALA A 47 18.28 -5.05 -2.26
CA ALA A 47 17.98 -3.64 -2.08
C ALA A 47 16.62 -3.38 -1.40
N ARG A 48 15.79 -4.41 -1.16
CA ARG A 48 14.51 -4.25 -0.46
C ARG A 48 14.73 -3.71 0.95
N ARG A 49 14.02 -2.64 1.29
CA ARG A 49 14.08 -1.99 2.61
C ARG A 49 12.93 -2.37 3.53
N PHE A 50 11.87 -2.96 2.99
CA PHE A 50 10.61 -3.19 3.68
C PHE A 50 10.16 -4.64 3.54
N ASN A 51 9.45 -5.13 4.56
CA ASN A 51 8.65 -6.34 4.42
C ASN A 51 7.44 -6.01 3.54
N ASP A 52 7.07 -6.94 2.68
CA ASP A 52 6.04 -6.72 1.66
C ASP A 52 5.12 -7.94 1.49
N TRP A 53 5.24 -8.92 2.38
CA TRP A 53 4.38 -10.08 2.48
C TRP A 53 3.71 -10.11 3.84
N SER A 54 2.44 -10.53 3.87
CA SER A 54 1.75 -10.85 5.10
C SER A 54 0.82 -12.07 4.94
N ILE A 55 0.51 -12.71 6.05
CA ILE A 55 -0.55 -13.72 6.13
C ILE A 55 -1.61 -13.19 7.08
N SER A 56 -2.84 -13.09 6.61
CA SER A 56 -3.96 -12.63 7.43
C SER A 56 -4.93 -13.78 7.71
N VAL A 57 -5.40 -13.86 8.95
CA VAL A 57 -6.40 -14.84 9.39
C VAL A 57 -7.48 -14.13 10.18
N GLY A 58 -8.73 -14.51 9.97
CA GLY A 58 -9.82 -13.88 10.69
C GLY A 58 -11.16 -14.57 10.50
N GLY A 59 -12.17 -14.02 11.15
CA GLY A 59 -13.53 -14.51 11.04
C GLY A 59 -14.53 -13.57 11.70
N GLY A 60 -15.80 -13.83 11.47
CA GLY A 60 -16.88 -13.02 11.98
C GLY A 60 -18.22 -13.47 11.44
N ALA A 61 -19.12 -12.52 11.24
CA ALA A 61 -20.50 -12.80 10.85
C ALA A 61 -20.69 -12.73 9.33
N ALA A 62 -21.62 -13.54 8.83
CA ALA A 62 -22.05 -13.57 7.44
C ALA A 62 -23.57 -13.44 7.36
N PHE A 63 -24.05 -12.65 6.42
CA PHE A 63 -25.47 -12.34 6.26
C PHE A 63 -25.87 -12.33 4.80
N MET A 64 -26.95 -13.03 4.45
CA MET A 64 -27.60 -12.86 3.15
C MET A 64 -28.45 -11.58 3.19
N THR A 65 -28.15 -10.62 2.31
CA THR A 65 -28.72 -9.26 2.40
C THR A 65 -29.56 -8.90 1.20
N GLN A 66 -29.07 -9.13 -0.01
CA GLN A 66 -29.80 -8.86 -1.25
C GLN A 66 -30.03 -10.17 -1.97
N SER A 67 -31.12 -10.83 -1.60
CA SER A 67 -31.55 -12.14 -2.07
C SER A 67 -33.05 -12.30 -1.86
N ASP A 68 -33.61 -13.43 -2.26
CA ASP A 68 -35.01 -13.79 -1.97
C ASP A 68 -35.23 -14.13 -0.49
N LEU A 69 -34.45 -15.07 0.02
CA LEU A 69 -34.35 -15.41 1.44
C LEU A 69 -33.23 -14.59 2.07
N THR A 70 -33.55 -13.78 3.07
CA THR A 70 -32.58 -12.89 3.72
C THR A 70 -32.27 -13.31 5.15
N SER A 71 -31.07 -12.97 5.64
CA SER A 71 -30.71 -13.16 7.05
C SER A 71 -31.46 -12.22 7.99
N PHE A 72 -32.09 -11.16 7.46
CA PHE A 72 -32.86 -10.18 8.22
C PHE A 72 -34.36 -10.42 8.02
N TYR A 73 -34.96 -11.21 8.90
CA TYR A 73 -36.37 -11.60 8.79
C TYR A 73 -37.12 -11.30 10.08
N ASP A 74 -38.33 -10.72 9.96
CA ASP A 74 -39.20 -10.37 11.09
C ASP A 74 -38.48 -9.57 12.21
N LYS A 75 -37.74 -8.53 11.80
CA LYS A 75 -36.93 -7.66 12.69
C LYS A 75 -35.86 -8.41 13.52
N LYS A 76 -35.54 -9.65 13.16
CA LYS A 76 -34.50 -10.47 13.80
C LYS A 76 -33.38 -10.77 12.80
N VAL A 77 -32.18 -10.94 13.35
CA VAL A 77 -30.99 -11.34 12.59
C VAL A 77 -30.77 -12.83 12.75
N ASN A 78 -30.71 -13.54 11.63
CA ASN A 78 -30.27 -14.93 11.56
C ASN A 78 -28.77 -14.92 11.26
N TRP A 79 -27.98 -15.24 12.28
CA TRP A 79 -26.53 -15.10 12.21
C TRP A 79 -25.90 -16.26 11.43
N GLY A 80 -25.12 -15.92 10.42
CA GLY A 80 -24.12 -16.79 9.81
C GLY A 80 -22.72 -16.50 10.34
N TYR A 81 -21.74 -17.28 9.89
CA TYR A 81 -20.33 -17.06 10.18
C TYR A 81 -19.48 -17.09 8.91
N ASN A 82 -18.39 -16.33 8.92
CA ASN A 82 -17.35 -16.35 7.90
C ASN A 82 -15.99 -16.57 8.57
N SER A 83 -15.09 -17.27 7.90
CA SER A 83 -13.68 -17.38 8.28
C SER A 83 -12.82 -17.26 7.04
N TYR A 84 -11.67 -16.58 7.15
CA TYR A 84 -10.78 -16.38 6.02
C TYR A 84 -9.31 -16.56 6.40
N VAL A 85 -8.53 -16.95 5.40
CA VAL A 85 -7.08 -16.91 5.39
C VAL A 85 -6.66 -16.22 4.11
N SER A 86 -5.77 -15.24 4.18
CA SER A 86 -5.20 -14.59 3.00
C SER A 86 -3.69 -14.53 3.04
N ILE A 87 -3.09 -14.57 1.86
CA ILE A 87 -1.68 -14.26 1.64
C ILE A 87 -1.67 -12.96 0.86
N ASP A 88 -1.08 -11.92 1.45
CA ASP A 88 -1.09 -10.58 0.91
C ASP A 88 0.33 -10.19 0.50
N LYS A 89 0.44 -9.60 -0.69
CA LYS A 89 1.66 -9.05 -1.26
C LYS A 89 1.47 -7.56 -1.48
N GLN A 90 2.21 -6.74 -0.76
CA GLN A 90 2.28 -5.32 -1.01
C GLN A 90 3.19 -5.06 -2.23
N ILE A 91 2.66 -4.43 -3.27
CA ILE A 91 3.41 -4.07 -4.49
C ILE A 91 4.02 -2.67 -4.35
N SER A 92 3.27 -1.75 -3.75
CA SER A 92 3.69 -0.39 -3.41
C SER A 92 3.13 0.01 -2.04
N HIS A 93 3.56 1.12 -1.47
CA HIS A 93 2.97 1.65 -0.23
C HIS A 93 1.44 1.87 -0.32
N THR A 94 0.87 2.07 -1.51
CA THR A 94 -0.57 2.29 -1.73
C THR A 94 -1.32 1.07 -2.28
N PHE A 95 -0.65 0.13 -2.94
CA PHE A 95 -1.31 -0.98 -3.63
C PHE A 95 -0.73 -2.35 -3.26
N GLY A 96 -1.61 -3.31 -3.04
CA GLY A 96 -1.28 -4.71 -2.79
C GLY A 96 -2.20 -5.67 -3.55
N LEU A 97 -1.80 -6.94 -3.55
CA LEU A 97 -2.54 -8.05 -4.13
C LEU A 97 -2.70 -9.14 -3.07
N SER A 98 -3.86 -9.74 -2.97
CA SER A 98 -4.16 -10.76 -1.96
C SER A 98 -4.83 -11.96 -2.59
N ILE A 99 -4.37 -13.15 -2.24
CA ILE A 99 -5.10 -14.40 -2.49
C ILE A 99 -5.79 -14.77 -1.20
N VAL A 100 -7.12 -14.86 -1.23
CA VAL A 100 -7.94 -15.17 -0.07
C VAL A 100 -8.71 -16.47 -0.27
N TYR A 101 -8.70 -17.32 0.74
CA TYR A 101 -9.63 -18.43 0.89
C TYR A 101 -10.59 -18.12 2.03
N GLN A 102 -11.89 -18.29 1.78
CA GLN A 102 -12.95 -18.06 2.75
C GLN A 102 -13.87 -19.27 2.84
N ARG A 103 -14.40 -19.53 4.02
CA ARG A 103 -15.45 -20.52 4.24
C ARG A 103 -16.42 -20.04 5.30
N GLY A 104 -17.68 -20.40 5.16
CA GLY A 104 -18.71 -19.97 6.09
C GLY A 104 -20.04 -20.65 5.89
N GLU A 105 -21.00 -20.23 6.70
CA GLU A 105 -22.41 -20.61 6.60
C GLU A 105 -23.28 -19.38 6.80
N THR A 106 -24.26 -19.14 5.92
CA THR A 106 -25.35 -18.19 6.18
C THR A 106 -26.61 -18.94 6.59
N THR A 107 -27.47 -18.26 7.33
CA THR A 107 -28.85 -18.69 7.58
C THR A 107 -29.78 -17.57 7.15
N GLN A 108 -30.78 -17.92 6.36
CA GLN A 108 -31.70 -16.97 5.76
C GLN A 108 -33.14 -17.52 5.80
N LYS A 109 -34.10 -16.61 5.77
CA LYS A 109 -35.52 -16.92 5.89
C LYS A 109 -36.34 -16.13 4.89
N GLY A 110 -37.43 -16.73 4.48
CA GLY A 110 -38.37 -16.16 3.52
C GLY A 110 -39.73 -16.83 3.67
N MET A 111 -40.77 -16.19 3.15
CA MET A 111 -42.10 -16.78 3.09
C MET A 111 -42.67 -16.53 1.70
N LEU A 112 -43.16 -17.59 1.06
CA LEU A 112 -43.83 -17.48 -0.23
C LEU A 112 -45.08 -16.60 -0.10
N GLN A 113 -45.52 -16.00 -1.21
CA GLN A 113 -46.76 -15.21 -1.23
C GLN A 113 -47.99 -16.11 -1.41
N GLY A 114 -49.15 -15.65 -0.92
CA GLY A 114 -50.44 -16.29 -1.14
C GLY A 114 -50.67 -17.59 -0.36
N VAL A 115 -51.57 -18.44 -0.88
CA VAL A 115 -51.95 -19.73 -0.27
C VAL A 115 -50.75 -20.68 -0.10
N PRO A 116 -49.81 -20.80 -1.05
CA PRO A 116 -48.61 -21.63 -0.87
C PRO A 116 -47.78 -21.21 0.35
N GLY A 117 -47.62 -19.90 0.57
CA GLY A 117 -46.92 -19.36 1.75
C GLY A 117 -47.61 -19.69 3.07
N GLN A 118 -48.94 -19.62 3.12
CA GLN A 118 -49.70 -19.99 4.32
C GLN A 118 -49.54 -21.47 4.68
N LEU A 119 -49.40 -22.34 3.68
CA LEU A 119 -49.18 -23.77 3.88
C LEU A 119 -47.71 -24.09 4.23
N ALA A 120 -46.76 -23.48 3.52
CA ALA A 120 -45.32 -23.68 3.72
C ALA A 120 -44.79 -23.02 5.00
N GLY A 121 -45.44 -21.97 5.49
CA GLY A 121 -44.93 -21.16 6.58
C GLY A 121 -43.63 -20.44 6.20
N VAL A 122 -42.82 -20.13 7.21
CA VAL A 122 -41.52 -19.48 7.01
C VAL A 122 -40.49 -20.53 6.61
N GLY A 123 -40.04 -20.47 5.36
CA GLY A 123 -38.92 -21.25 4.87
C GLY A 123 -37.62 -20.81 5.52
N VAL A 124 -36.78 -21.77 5.88
CA VAL A 124 -35.45 -21.55 6.45
C VAL A 124 -34.44 -22.20 5.51
N ALA A 125 -33.58 -21.39 4.92
CA ALA A 125 -32.46 -21.86 4.13
C ALA A 125 -31.12 -21.63 4.84
N LYS A 126 -30.18 -22.52 4.56
CA LYS A 126 -28.79 -22.44 4.98
C LYS A 126 -27.89 -22.63 3.79
N THR A 127 -26.87 -21.80 3.68
CA THR A 127 -25.88 -21.89 2.59
C THR A 127 -24.50 -22.05 3.20
N LYS A 128 -23.88 -23.20 2.99
CA LYS A 128 -22.46 -23.44 3.30
C LYS A 128 -21.65 -23.13 2.07
N TYR A 129 -20.61 -22.32 2.18
CA TYR A 129 -19.82 -21.89 1.03
C TYR A 129 -18.32 -22.04 1.27
N ASN A 130 -17.58 -22.30 0.20
CA ASN A 130 -16.13 -22.11 0.15
C ASN A 130 -15.78 -21.27 -1.06
N GLN A 131 -14.80 -20.40 -0.86
CA GLN A 131 -14.51 -19.31 -1.77
C GLN A 131 -13.01 -19.13 -1.88
N ILE A 132 -12.51 -18.99 -3.10
CA ILE A 132 -11.13 -18.56 -3.37
C ILE A 132 -11.17 -17.35 -4.30
N ALA A 133 -10.43 -16.30 -3.98
CA ALA A 133 -10.41 -15.09 -4.78
C ALA A 133 -9.04 -14.43 -4.83
N LEU A 134 -8.85 -13.67 -5.90
CA LEU A 134 -7.78 -12.70 -6.05
C LEU A 134 -8.35 -11.31 -5.80
N LEU A 135 -7.76 -10.57 -4.86
CA LEU A 135 -8.17 -9.22 -4.46
C LEU A 135 -7.06 -8.22 -4.73
N GLY A 136 -7.42 -7.05 -5.25
CA GLY A 136 -6.63 -5.84 -5.09
C GLY A 136 -6.87 -5.23 -3.71
N ASP A 137 -5.80 -4.72 -3.10
CA ASP A 137 -5.80 -3.95 -1.84
C ASP A 137 -5.31 -2.53 -2.16
N VAL A 138 -6.15 -1.53 -1.86
CA VAL A 138 -5.81 -0.11 -1.99
C VAL A 138 -5.75 0.53 -0.61
N ASN A 139 -4.59 1.01 -0.19
CA ASN A 139 -4.40 1.74 1.05
C ASN A 139 -4.74 3.23 0.86
N PHE A 140 -6.00 3.60 1.16
CA PHE A 140 -6.49 4.97 1.06
C PHE A 140 -5.78 5.91 2.04
N SER A 141 -5.34 5.43 3.20
CA SER A 141 -4.61 6.27 4.16
C SER A 141 -3.28 6.77 3.61
N ASN A 142 -2.59 5.98 2.78
CA ASN A 142 -1.37 6.43 2.10
C ASN A 142 -1.68 7.31 0.87
N ILE A 143 -2.77 7.07 0.15
CA ILE A 143 -3.16 7.91 -1.01
C ILE A 143 -3.60 9.31 -0.56
N LEU A 144 -4.42 9.37 0.48
CA LEU A 144 -5.01 10.62 1.00
C LEU A 144 -4.12 11.30 2.05
N ARG A 145 -2.88 10.81 2.20
CA ARG A 145 -1.94 11.38 3.16
C ARG A 145 -1.53 12.77 2.69
N ARG A 146 -1.68 13.75 3.58
CA ARG A 146 -1.12 15.08 3.35
C ARG A 146 0.40 15.03 3.47
N VAL A 147 1.08 15.70 2.55
CA VAL A 147 2.55 15.79 2.50
C VAL A 147 3.17 16.50 3.70
N ASP A 148 2.41 17.35 4.39
CA ASP A 148 2.89 18.10 5.56
C ASP A 148 2.69 17.34 6.89
N ASN A 149 2.02 16.18 6.87
CA ASN A 149 1.80 15.39 8.08
C ASN A 149 2.93 14.37 8.30
N HIS A 150 3.79 14.69 9.25
CA HIS A 150 4.96 13.90 9.64
C HIS A 150 4.65 12.85 10.74
N SER A 151 3.40 12.79 11.23
CA SER A 151 3.04 11.91 12.34
C SER A 151 3.05 10.42 11.91
N PRO A 152 3.60 9.51 12.73
CA PRO A 152 3.46 8.08 12.48
C PRO A 152 2.00 7.68 12.70
N TYR A 153 1.34 7.20 11.65
CA TYR A 153 -0.02 6.71 11.77
C TYR A 153 -0.03 5.21 12.11
N ARG A 154 -0.96 4.83 12.97
CA ARG A 154 -1.18 3.42 13.34
C ARG A 154 -2.48 2.86 12.79
N TRP A 155 -3.31 3.68 12.15
CA TRP A 155 -4.57 3.26 11.55
C TRP A 155 -4.54 3.47 10.04
N ALA A 156 -4.90 2.44 9.28
CA ALA A 156 -4.97 2.50 7.83
C ALA A 156 -6.36 2.07 7.34
N LEU A 157 -6.95 2.87 6.47
CA LEU A 157 -8.15 2.52 5.73
C LEU A 157 -7.76 1.89 4.40
N HIS A 158 -8.32 0.71 4.14
CA HIS A 158 -8.08 -0.11 2.96
C HIS A 158 -9.38 -0.31 2.19
N GLY A 159 -9.28 -0.37 0.86
CA GLY A 159 -10.32 -0.82 -0.05
C GLY A 159 -9.92 -2.15 -0.68
N TYR A 160 -10.85 -3.08 -0.71
CA TYR A 160 -10.68 -4.39 -1.34
C TYR A 160 -11.63 -4.54 -2.51
N GLY A 161 -11.15 -5.17 -3.58
CA GLY A 161 -11.98 -5.50 -4.73
C GLY A 161 -11.37 -6.64 -5.53
N GLY A 162 -12.19 -7.58 -6.00
CA GLY A 162 -11.68 -8.67 -6.81
C GLY A 162 -12.71 -9.70 -7.23
N ILE A 163 -12.18 -10.79 -7.78
CA ILE A 163 -12.92 -11.85 -8.45
C ILE A 163 -12.43 -13.20 -7.94
N GLY A 164 -13.33 -14.17 -7.88
CA GLY A 164 -13.01 -15.50 -7.40
C GLY A 164 -13.95 -16.57 -7.92
N LEU A 165 -13.69 -17.79 -7.46
CA LEU A 165 -14.55 -18.94 -7.66
C LEU A 165 -15.14 -19.36 -6.32
N MET A 166 -16.42 -19.69 -6.32
CA MET A 166 -17.11 -20.18 -5.13
C MET A 166 -17.80 -21.52 -5.39
N ASN A 167 -17.85 -22.36 -4.38
CA ASN A 167 -18.76 -23.49 -4.34
C ASN A 167 -19.67 -23.33 -3.13
N TYR A 168 -20.84 -23.93 -3.20
CA TYR A 168 -21.76 -23.87 -2.08
C TYR A 168 -22.75 -25.02 -2.08
N ASN A 169 -23.24 -25.29 -0.88
CA ASN A 169 -24.25 -26.29 -0.61
C ASN A 169 -25.39 -25.59 0.14
N THR A 170 -26.57 -25.57 -0.46
CA THR A 170 -27.76 -25.02 0.18
C THR A 170 -28.69 -26.12 0.66
N SER A 171 -29.47 -25.79 1.69
CA SER A 171 -30.57 -26.62 2.17
C SER A 171 -31.75 -25.71 2.52
N LEU A 172 -32.93 -25.98 1.97
CA LEU A 172 -34.17 -25.27 2.29
C LEU A 172 -35.15 -26.20 3.01
N HIS A 173 -35.71 -25.69 4.10
CA HIS A 173 -36.69 -26.38 4.93
C HIS A 173 -37.92 -25.52 5.15
N ASP A 174 -39.10 -26.04 4.80
CA ASP A 174 -40.41 -25.43 5.08
C ASP A 174 -41.40 -26.48 5.63
N ASN A 175 -42.63 -26.07 5.93
CA ASN A 175 -43.66 -26.95 6.48
C ASN A 175 -44.46 -27.74 5.42
N ASN A 176 -44.28 -27.44 4.13
CA ASN A 176 -45.12 -27.99 3.07
C ASN A 176 -44.30 -28.64 1.96
N GLU A 177 -43.58 -27.86 1.15
CA GLU A 177 -42.98 -28.32 -0.12
C GLU A 177 -41.68 -29.13 0.10
N TYR A 178 -40.88 -28.82 1.12
CA TYR A 178 -39.49 -29.30 1.27
C TYR A 178 -39.20 -29.92 2.65
N ARG A 179 -40.12 -30.77 3.12
CA ARG A 179 -39.93 -31.61 4.30
C ARG A 179 -39.63 -33.06 3.93
N TRP A 180 -38.93 -33.79 4.81
CA TRP A 180 -38.88 -35.23 4.71
C TRP A 180 -40.30 -35.80 4.93
N SER A 181 -40.88 -36.39 3.89
CA SER A 181 -42.20 -37.03 3.95
C SER A 181 -42.16 -38.29 3.10
N THR A 182 -42.64 -39.41 3.64
CA THR A 182 -42.81 -40.65 2.88
C THR A 182 -44.18 -40.75 2.22
N THR A 183 -45.13 -39.86 2.55
CA THR A 183 -46.48 -39.87 1.96
C THR A 183 -47.13 -38.48 1.98
N PRO A 184 -47.20 -37.76 0.84
CA PRO A 184 -46.50 -38.03 -0.43
C PRO A 184 -44.99 -37.94 -0.25
N ALA A 185 -44.21 -38.61 -1.11
CA ALA A 185 -42.75 -38.53 -1.08
C ALA A 185 -42.29 -37.08 -1.33
N ARG A 186 -41.65 -36.46 -0.34
CA ARG A 186 -41.03 -35.13 -0.45
C ARG A 186 -39.62 -35.20 0.12
N ILE A 187 -38.68 -34.57 -0.58
CA ILE A 187 -37.28 -34.51 -0.22
C ILE A 187 -36.94 -33.03 0.00
N PRO A 188 -36.23 -32.67 1.08
CA PRO A 188 -35.78 -31.28 1.25
C PRO A 188 -34.97 -30.83 0.04
N LEU A 189 -35.10 -29.56 -0.32
CA LEU A 189 -34.36 -29.02 -1.45
C LEU A 189 -32.91 -28.81 -1.02
N PHE A 190 -32.01 -29.50 -1.71
CA PHE A 190 -30.57 -29.33 -1.57
C PHE A 190 -29.98 -28.96 -2.92
N ILE A 191 -29.16 -27.92 -2.94
CA ILE A 191 -28.40 -27.51 -4.12
C ILE A 191 -26.93 -27.71 -3.80
N ASP A 192 -26.23 -28.40 -4.70
CA ASP A 192 -24.78 -28.62 -4.61
C ASP A 192 -24.13 -27.97 -5.84
N GLN A 193 -23.72 -26.72 -5.68
CA GLN A 193 -22.97 -26.01 -6.71
C GLN A 193 -21.49 -26.32 -6.53
N LYS A 194 -20.94 -27.08 -7.47
CA LYS A 194 -19.51 -27.42 -7.49
C LYS A 194 -18.68 -26.25 -8.00
N LEU A 195 -17.41 -26.26 -7.61
CA LEU A 195 -16.44 -25.28 -8.08
C LEU A 195 -16.18 -25.52 -9.58
N ASP A 196 -16.58 -24.58 -10.40
CA ASP A 196 -16.41 -24.62 -11.86
C ASP A 196 -16.10 -23.20 -12.38
N ILE A 197 -15.69 -23.08 -13.64
CA ILE A 197 -15.43 -21.78 -14.28
C ILE A 197 -16.72 -20.93 -14.33
N ASN A 198 -17.89 -21.56 -14.25
CA ASN A 198 -19.18 -20.86 -14.22
C ASN A 198 -19.57 -20.34 -12.83
N SER A 199 -18.85 -20.72 -11.76
CA SER A 199 -19.16 -20.30 -10.39
C SER A 199 -18.32 -19.08 -9.96
N ILE A 200 -18.18 -18.12 -10.88
CA ILE A 200 -17.45 -16.87 -10.68
C ILE A 200 -18.28 -15.94 -9.81
N TYR A 201 -17.64 -15.38 -8.79
CA TYR A 201 -18.24 -14.36 -7.93
C TYR A 201 -17.31 -13.15 -7.82
N TYR A 202 -17.90 -12.01 -7.45
CA TYR A 202 -17.17 -10.77 -7.23
C TYR A 202 -17.27 -10.37 -5.77
N GLN A 203 -16.23 -9.72 -5.24
CA GLN A 203 -16.32 -9.14 -3.91
C GLN A 203 -15.62 -7.81 -3.83
N PHE A 204 -16.17 -6.92 -3.01
CA PHE A 204 -15.59 -5.63 -2.70
C PHE A 204 -15.86 -5.26 -1.25
N GLY A 205 -15.02 -4.43 -0.67
CA GLY A 205 -15.13 -4.15 0.75
C GLY A 205 -14.15 -3.12 1.26
N LEU A 206 -14.21 -2.92 2.55
CA LEU A 206 -13.34 -1.99 3.28
C LEU A 206 -12.63 -2.73 4.41
N GLY A 207 -11.41 -2.31 4.69
CA GLY A 207 -10.61 -2.76 5.81
C GLY A 207 -10.17 -1.58 6.67
N LEU A 208 -10.28 -1.71 7.98
CA LEU A 208 -9.61 -0.83 8.92
C LEU A 208 -8.52 -1.64 9.61
N LYS A 209 -7.26 -1.34 9.29
CA LYS A 209 -6.09 -1.99 9.90
C LYS A 209 -5.50 -1.11 10.99
N TYR A 210 -5.01 -1.75 12.04
CA TYR A 210 -4.26 -1.13 13.13
C TYR A 210 -2.88 -1.78 13.30
N ASN A 211 -1.84 -0.96 13.24
CA ASN A 211 -0.46 -1.37 13.41
C ASN A 211 -0.12 -1.56 14.89
N VAL A 212 -0.14 -2.82 15.33
CA VAL A 212 0.19 -3.18 16.72
C VAL A 212 1.70 -3.22 16.92
N SER A 213 2.41 -3.88 16.00
CA SER A 213 3.85 -4.06 16.09
C SER A 213 4.50 -4.30 14.73
N LYS A 214 5.83 -4.44 14.71
CA LYS A 214 6.58 -4.82 13.49
C LYS A 214 6.14 -6.15 12.88
N LEU A 215 5.49 -7.04 13.66
CA LEU A 215 5.08 -8.38 13.23
C LEU A 215 3.58 -8.52 13.02
N ILE A 216 2.76 -7.70 13.69
CA ILE A 216 1.31 -7.96 13.80
C ILE A 216 0.52 -6.68 13.53
N ASP A 217 -0.51 -6.82 12.69
CA ASP A 217 -1.62 -5.88 12.57
C ASP A 217 -2.92 -6.55 13.02
N ILE A 218 -3.87 -5.74 13.48
CA ILE A 218 -5.26 -6.16 13.67
C ILE A 218 -6.09 -5.53 12.55
N GLU A 219 -7.08 -6.26 12.05
CA GLU A 219 -7.92 -5.83 10.93
C GLU A 219 -9.40 -6.01 11.27
N ALA A 220 -10.20 -4.98 11.04
CA ALA A 220 -11.63 -5.11 10.87
C ALA A 220 -11.95 -5.03 9.37
N ARG A 221 -12.53 -6.09 8.80
CA ARG A 221 -12.81 -6.19 7.36
C ARG A 221 -14.29 -6.41 7.12
N THR A 222 -14.86 -5.65 6.20
CA THR A 222 -16.24 -5.80 5.75
C THR A 222 -16.26 -6.04 4.25
N MET A 223 -16.85 -7.15 3.80
CA MET A 223 -16.89 -7.53 2.39
C MET A 223 -18.32 -7.77 1.93
N TYR A 224 -18.69 -7.16 0.82
CA TYR A 224 -19.89 -7.47 0.06
C TYR A 224 -19.54 -8.42 -1.08
N ILE A 225 -20.30 -9.49 -1.22
CA ILE A 225 -20.06 -10.62 -2.11
C ILE A 225 -21.25 -10.72 -3.05
N ILE A 226 -20.97 -10.64 -4.35
CA ILE A 226 -21.93 -10.83 -5.43
C ILE A 226 -21.73 -12.23 -5.98
N SER A 227 -22.68 -13.13 -5.73
CA SER A 227 -22.63 -14.51 -6.20
C SER A 227 -22.72 -14.60 -7.73
N GLY A 228 -23.53 -13.75 -8.36
CA GLY A 228 -23.94 -13.91 -9.76
C GLY A 228 -24.90 -15.09 -9.98
N ASP A 229 -25.44 -15.66 -8.90
CA ASP A 229 -26.13 -16.94 -8.85
C ASP A 229 -27.36 -16.81 -7.93
N ASP A 230 -28.51 -17.22 -8.45
CA ASP A 230 -29.84 -17.08 -7.85
C ASP A 230 -30.21 -18.29 -6.98
N GLU A 231 -29.37 -19.32 -6.98
CA GLU A 231 -29.51 -20.50 -6.14
C GLU A 231 -28.71 -20.38 -4.84
N PHE A 232 -27.91 -19.33 -4.70
CA PHE A 232 -26.97 -19.16 -3.59
C PHE A 232 -27.67 -18.91 -2.25
N ASP A 233 -28.86 -18.31 -2.23
CA ASP A 233 -29.66 -18.21 -1.00
C ASP A 233 -30.46 -19.48 -0.65
N GLY A 234 -30.46 -20.47 -1.55
CA GLY A 234 -31.13 -21.75 -1.38
C GLY A 234 -32.64 -21.76 -1.66
N GLY A 235 -33.20 -20.77 -2.35
CA GLY A 235 -34.64 -20.72 -2.63
C GLY A 235 -35.15 -21.74 -3.66
N GLY A 236 -34.29 -22.30 -4.51
CA GLY A 236 -34.79 -23.01 -5.68
C GLY A 236 -33.71 -23.22 -6.72
N TRP A 237 -34.02 -24.02 -7.73
CA TRP A 237 -33.27 -24.02 -8.99
C TRP A 237 -33.74 -22.86 -9.86
N ALA A 238 -32.83 -22.21 -10.58
CA ALA A 238 -33.10 -21.05 -11.43
C ALA A 238 -33.19 -21.44 -12.92
N GLY A 239 -33.98 -22.46 -13.24
CA GLY A 239 -34.23 -22.91 -14.61
C GLY A 239 -35.27 -22.05 -15.37
N PRO A 240 -35.32 -22.11 -16.71
CA PRO A 240 -36.31 -21.38 -17.51
C PRO A 240 -37.77 -21.72 -17.20
N GLY A 241 -38.02 -22.94 -16.71
CA GLY A 241 -39.34 -23.39 -16.24
C GLY A 241 -39.64 -23.04 -14.78
N ASP A 242 -38.65 -22.53 -14.04
CA ASP A 242 -38.79 -22.21 -12.62
C ASP A 242 -39.32 -20.78 -12.38
N TYR A 243 -39.25 -19.92 -13.40
CA TYR A 243 -39.87 -18.60 -13.41
C TYR A 243 -41.27 -18.58 -14.04
N ASP A 244 -41.80 -19.73 -14.47
CA ASP A 244 -43.19 -19.83 -14.93
C ASP A 244 -44.13 -19.91 -13.72
N VAL A 245 -45.05 -18.94 -13.62
CA VAL A 245 -46.09 -18.90 -12.58
C VAL A 245 -46.99 -20.13 -12.60
N ASN A 246 -47.05 -20.88 -13.70
CA ASN A 246 -47.81 -22.13 -13.83
C ASN A 246 -46.99 -23.38 -13.49
N SER A 247 -45.70 -23.24 -13.23
CA SER A 247 -44.84 -24.35 -12.82
C SER A 247 -45.18 -24.82 -11.40
N ASN A 248 -45.00 -26.13 -11.18
CA ASN A 248 -45.23 -26.81 -9.90
C ASN A 248 -43.99 -26.82 -8.99
N VAL A 249 -42.95 -26.05 -9.33
CA VAL A 249 -41.70 -25.92 -8.56
C VAL A 249 -41.79 -24.82 -7.50
N SER A 250 -40.89 -24.89 -6.51
CA SER A 250 -40.66 -23.82 -5.52
C SER A 250 -40.56 -22.47 -6.19
N LYS A 251 -41.16 -21.45 -5.58
CA LYS A 251 -41.12 -20.07 -6.06
C LYS A 251 -40.37 -19.14 -5.11
N TYR A 252 -39.47 -19.66 -4.26
CA TYR A 252 -38.69 -18.77 -3.39
C TYR A 252 -37.78 -17.87 -4.24
N ASN A 253 -37.15 -18.37 -5.33
CA ASN A 253 -36.38 -17.57 -6.31
C ASN A 253 -37.22 -16.56 -7.12
N MET A 254 -38.52 -16.44 -6.83
CA MET A 254 -39.42 -15.47 -7.45
C MET A 254 -39.95 -14.44 -6.45
N ILE A 255 -39.45 -14.44 -5.21
CA ILE A 255 -39.84 -13.44 -4.19
C ILE A 255 -39.33 -12.05 -4.61
N ASN A 256 -38.19 -12.03 -5.28
CA ASN A 256 -37.46 -10.91 -5.83
C ASN A 256 -37.21 -11.17 -7.33
N ASP A 257 -37.07 -10.11 -8.11
CA ASP A 257 -36.82 -10.19 -9.56
C ASP A 257 -35.32 -10.21 -9.92
N ARG A 258 -34.47 -10.11 -8.90
CA ARG A 258 -33.01 -10.21 -9.03
C ARG A 258 -32.61 -11.65 -9.38
N ARG A 259 -31.40 -11.78 -9.90
CA ARG A 259 -30.82 -13.03 -10.42
C ARG A 259 -29.51 -13.41 -9.73
N SER A 260 -29.24 -12.78 -8.59
CA SER A 260 -27.96 -12.87 -7.90
C SER A 260 -28.20 -12.59 -6.42
N ASP A 261 -27.98 -13.62 -5.62
CA ASP A 261 -28.07 -13.53 -4.18
C ASP A 261 -26.76 -13.09 -3.56
N ASN A 262 -26.80 -11.96 -2.88
CA ASN A 262 -25.59 -11.32 -2.39
C ASN A 262 -25.51 -11.40 -0.87
N MET A 263 -24.28 -11.63 -0.42
CA MET A 263 -23.94 -11.78 0.99
C MET A 263 -23.03 -10.64 1.44
N TRP A 264 -23.19 -10.26 2.70
CA TRP A 264 -22.33 -9.33 3.40
C TRP A 264 -21.64 -10.05 4.57
N THR A 265 -20.32 -9.93 4.65
CA THR A 265 -19.51 -10.40 5.78
C THR A 265 -18.87 -9.26 6.56
N VAL A 266 -18.78 -9.42 7.88
CA VAL A 266 -18.09 -8.51 8.80
C VAL A 266 -17.17 -9.34 9.69
N ASN A 267 -15.87 -9.14 9.53
CA ASN A 267 -14.83 -9.97 10.10
C ASN A 267 -13.87 -9.16 10.97
N LEU A 268 -13.33 -9.81 11.99
CA LEU A 268 -12.15 -9.37 12.71
C LEU A 268 -11.01 -10.35 12.43
N GLY A 269 -9.81 -9.83 12.26
CA GLY A 269 -8.65 -10.63 11.88
C GLY A 269 -7.33 -10.07 12.42
N VAL A 270 -6.30 -10.90 12.27
CA VAL A 270 -4.93 -10.60 12.62
C VAL A 270 -4.07 -10.85 11.37
N SER A 271 -3.20 -9.90 11.04
CA SER A 271 -2.26 -10.01 9.93
C SER A 271 -0.83 -10.10 10.45
N PHE A 272 -0.11 -11.12 9.99
CA PHE A 272 1.27 -11.39 10.34
C PHE A 272 2.18 -10.91 9.22
N LYS A 273 2.99 -9.88 9.50
CA LYS A 273 4.00 -9.34 8.58
C LYS A 273 5.18 -10.29 8.48
N LEU A 274 5.52 -10.71 7.27
CA LEU A 274 6.59 -11.66 7.01
C LEU A 274 7.83 -10.94 6.49
N GLY A 275 8.97 -11.22 7.13
CA GLY A 275 10.28 -10.79 6.67
C GLY A 275 11.17 -10.28 7.81
N LYS A 276 12.37 -9.83 7.44
CA LYS A 276 13.43 -9.44 8.36
C LYS A 276 13.56 -7.94 8.58
N HIS A 277 12.85 -7.13 7.79
CA HIS A 277 12.93 -5.68 7.87
C HIS A 277 12.10 -5.15 9.05
N MET A 278 12.47 -3.96 9.54
CA MET A 278 11.84 -3.35 10.72
C MET A 278 10.43 -2.82 10.45
N SER A 279 10.12 -2.46 9.21
CA SER A 279 8.83 -1.92 8.80
C SER A 279 8.27 -2.68 7.60
N HIS A 280 6.94 -2.67 7.51
CA HIS A 280 6.20 -3.24 6.39
C HIS A 280 5.78 -2.11 5.43
N LEU A 281 5.85 -2.37 4.13
CA LEU A 281 5.68 -1.39 3.05
C LEU A 281 4.33 -0.66 3.13
N ALA A 282 3.28 -1.35 3.57
CA ALA A 282 1.95 -0.75 3.76
C ALA A 282 1.91 0.40 4.80
N TRP A 283 2.88 0.44 5.72
CA TRP A 283 2.94 1.44 6.81
C TRP A 283 4.04 2.49 6.59
N HIS A 284 4.66 2.50 5.41
CA HIS A 284 5.78 3.38 5.11
C HIS A 284 5.37 4.54 4.21
N ASP A 285 5.84 5.74 4.54
CA ASP A 285 5.70 6.93 3.71
C ASP A 285 6.89 7.04 2.74
N PRO A 286 6.67 7.09 1.42
CA PRO A 286 7.77 7.23 0.46
C PRO A 286 8.57 8.53 0.63
N LEU A 287 7.96 9.60 1.16
CA LEU A 287 8.60 10.92 1.27
C LEU A 287 9.35 11.12 2.58
N GLN A 288 9.07 10.30 3.60
CA GLN A 288 9.68 10.43 4.92
C GLN A 288 11.22 10.38 4.89
N GLU A 289 11.80 9.55 4.02
CA GLU A 289 13.25 9.47 3.85
C GLU A 289 13.83 10.75 3.23
N ALA A 290 13.15 11.32 2.24
CA ALA A 290 13.58 12.56 1.60
C ALA A 290 13.54 13.72 2.61
N TYR A 291 12.43 13.85 3.35
CA TYR A 291 12.29 14.88 4.39
C TYR A 291 13.32 14.74 5.51
N TYR A 292 13.60 13.51 5.95
CA TYR A 292 14.64 13.26 6.94
C TYR A 292 16.01 13.76 6.45
N ARG A 293 16.40 13.42 5.21
CA ARG A 293 17.66 13.88 4.63
C ARG A 293 17.73 15.39 4.49
N THR A 294 16.65 16.02 4.02
CA THR A 294 16.58 17.48 3.92
C THR A 294 16.74 18.14 5.29
N ASN A 295 16.07 17.63 6.32
CA ASN A 295 16.19 18.15 7.68
C ASN A 295 17.62 17.99 8.24
N VAL A 296 18.26 16.85 7.99
CA VAL A 296 19.67 16.63 8.39
C VAL A 296 20.60 17.60 7.68
N LEU A 297 20.39 17.88 6.40
CA LEU A 297 21.20 18.83 5.64
C LEU A 297 20.95 20.29 6.06
N GLU A 298 19.71 20.64 6.37
CA GLU A 298 19.33 21.98 6.84
C GLU A 298 19.90 22.26 8.25
N ASN A 299 19.95 21.23 9.11
CA ASN A 299 20.49 21.34 10.47
C ASN A 299 21.97 20.96 10.58
N ALA A 300 22.59 20.51 9.50
CA ALA A 300 24.03 20.27 9.49
C ALA A 300 24.73 21.62 9.67
N SER A 301 25.52 21.75 10.74
CA SER A 301 26.38 22.91 10.90
C SER A 301 27.31 22.97 9.69
N THR A 302 27.23 24.04 8.91
CA THR A 302 28.31 24.38 8.00
C THR A 302 29.48 24.78 8.88
N ASP A 303 30.40 23.87 9.15
CA ASP A 303 31.64 24.20 9.82
C ASP A 303 32.35 25.23 8.93
N PHE A 304 32.30 26.49 9.33
CA PHE A 304 33.00 27.56 8.65
C PHE A 304 34.49 27.33 8.93
N VAL A 305 35.19 26.74 7.97
CA VAL A 305 36.64 26.53 8.05
C VAL A 305 37.29 27.91 7.92
N VAL A 306 37.72 28.46 9.05
CA VAL A 306 38.51 29.70 9.12
C VAL A 306 39.96 29.32 8.80
N CYS A 307 40.57 29.99 7.82
CA CYS A 307 41.98 29.80 7.45
C CYS A 307 42.30 28.38 6.96
N GLU A 308 41.61 27.94 5.91
CA GLU A 308 41.86 26.65 5.25
C GLU A 308 43.30 26.56 4.71
N LYS A 309 43.83 27.68 4.20
CA LYS A 309 45.21 27.75 3.67
C LYS A 309 46.29 28.05 4.71
N GLY A 310 45.92 28.37 5.94
CA GLY A 310 46.86 28.75 7.01
C GLY A 310 47.29 30.22 6.95
N ASP A 311 48.45 30.51 7.55
CA ASP A 311 49.16 31.79 7.61
C ASP A 311 50.65 31.45 7.42
N ASN A 312 51.14 31.55 6.18
CA ASN A 312 52.47 31.03 5.82
C ASN A 312 53.62 31.95 6.20
N ASP A 313 53.42 33.26 6.18
CA ASP A 313 54.42 34.26 6.55
C ASP A 313 54.35 34.68 8.03
N ASN A 314 53.32 34.20 8.75
CA ASN A 314 53.09 34.40 10.18
C ASN A 314 52.91 35.88 10.55
N ASP A 315 52.25 36.65 9.69
CA ASP A 315 51.94 38.06 9.94
C ASP A 315 50.65 38.26 10.76
N GLY A 316 49.88 37.19 10.98
CA GLY A 316 48.63 37.18 11.75
C GLY A 316 47.36 37.30 10.92
N VAL A 317 47.47 37.37 9.59
CA VAL A 317 46.34 37.33 8.65
C VAL A 317 46.44 36.05 7.82
N CYS A 318 45.35 35.29 7.75
CA CYS A 318 45.38 34.02 7.04
C CYS A 318 45.46 34.23 5.52
N ASP A 319 46.21 33.37 4.83
CA ASP A 319 46.42 33.34 3.37
C ASP A 319 45.12 33.40 2.54
N ASP A 320 44.00 32.98 3.11
CA ASP A 320 42.68 33.06 2.46
C ASP A 320 42.16 34.49 2.33
N TRP A 321 42.61 35.40 3.21
CA TRP A 321 42.20 36.80 3.31
C TRP A 321 43.36 37.80 3.24
N ASP A 322 44.59 37.30 3.27
CA ASP A 322 45.81 38.08 3.15
C ASP A 322 46.05 38.53 1.70
N ARG A 323 46.35 39.82 1.55
CA ARG A 323 46.66 40.47 0.28
C ARG A 323 48.16 40.47 -0.04
N GLU A 324 49.02 40.23 0.95
CA GLU A 324 50.48 40.20 0.84
C GLU A 324 51.04 38.88 1.42
N LEU A 325 50.85 37.78 0.69
CA LEU A 325 51.23 36.39 1.05
C LEU A 325 52.71 36.13 1.44
N ASN A 326 53.56 37.16 1.46
CA ASN A 326 54.97 37.07 1.83
C ASN A 326 55.41 38.31 2.61
N THR A 327 54.60 38.76 3.57
CA THR A 327 54.95 39.84 4.48
C THR A 327 56.28 39.53 5.18
N PRO A 328 57.24 40.48 5.22
CA PRO A 328 58.50 40.28 5.92
C PRO A 328 58.30 40.03 7.42
N ALA A 329 59.00 39.02 7.95
CA ALA A 329 58.91 38.69 9.37
C ALA A 329 59.22 39.89 10.28
N GLY A 330 58.27 40.22 11.17
CA GLY A 330 58.36 41.34 12.10
C GLY A 330 57.81 42.67 11.57
N ALA A 331 57.35 42.72 10.31
CA ALA A 331 56.56 43.83 9.82
C ALA A 331 55.22 43.89 10.56
N ARG A 332 54.72 45.10 10.78
CA ARG A 332 53.34 45.30 11.26
C ARG A 332 52.44 45.36 10.04
N VAL A 333 51.34 44.63 10.07
CA VAL A 333 50.37 44.58 8.98
C VAL A 333 49.04 45.21 9.36
N ASP A 334 48.28 45.61 8.34
CA ASP A 334 46.88 46.00 8.50
C ASP A 334 45.94 44.78 8.58
N GLY A 335 44.62 45.02 8.66
CA GLY A 335 43.63 43.94 8.73
C GLY A 335 43.49 43.10 7.45
N ALA A 336 44.24 43.44 6.39
CA ALA A 336 44.29 42.72 5.13
C ALA A 336 45.65 42.04 4.89
N GLY A 337 46.54 42.03 5.88
CA GLY A 337 47.87 41.38 5.80
C GLY A 337 48.91 42.21 5.06
N VAL A 338 48.63 43.47 4.74
CA VAL A 338 49.60 44.32 4.02
C VAL A 338 50.52 45.02 5.01
N ALA A 339 51.83 45.00 4.75
CA ALA A 339 52.82 45.71 5.56
C ALA A 339 52.55 47.23 5.60
N LEU A 340 52.62 47.81 6.81
CA LEU A 340 52.37 49.23 7.01
C LEU A 340 53.48 50.09 6.40
N ASP A 341 53.06 51.14 5.70
CA ASP A 341 53.87 52.24 5.17
C ASP A 341 53.10 53.54 5.51
N MET A 342 53.50 54.18 6.60
CA MET A 342 52.72 55.27 7.21
C MET A 342 52.82 56.59 6.43
N ASP A 343 53.92 56.84 5.72
CA ASP A 343 54.13 58.06 4.96
C ASP A 343 54.00 57.89 3.43
N LEU A 344 53.79 56.65 2.98
CA LEU A 344 53.47 56.25 1.61
C LEU A 344 54.62 56.53 0.63
N ASP A 345 55.86 56.42 1.09
CA ASP A 345 57.05 56.61 0.26
C ASP A 345 57.51 55.34 -0.48
N GLY A 346 56.90 54.19 -0.17
CA GLY A 346 57.20 52.89 -0.76
C GLY A 346 58.21 52.05 0.02
N VAL A 347 58.69 52.52 1.17
CA VAL A 347 59.49 51.76 2.15
C VAL A 347 58.59 51.42 3.34
N ILE A 348 58.38 50.13 3.60
CA ILE A 348 57.58 49.71 4.76
C ILE A 348 58.20 50.19 6.07
N ASP A 349 57.36 50.46 7.08
CA ASP A 349 57.73 50.99 8.40
C ASP A 349 58.83 50.16 9.10
N LEU A 350 58.95 48.87 8.77
CA LEU A 350 60.00 47.99 9.29
C LEU A 350 61.41 48.39 8.83
N TYR A 351 61.52 48.90 7.59
CA TYR A 351 62.79 49.28 6.96
C TYR A 351 62.97 50.80 6.86
N ASP A 352 61.92 51.57 7.14
CA ASP A 352 61.97 53.02 7.17
C ASP A 352 62.50 53.57 8.51
N LYS A 353 63.55 54.38 8.43
CA LYS A 353 64.14 55.08 9.59
C LYS A 353 63.35 56.33 9.99
N CYS A 354 62.51 56.83 9.10
CA CYS A 354 61.79 58.08 9.21
C CYS A 354 60.27 57.92 9.00
N VAL A 355 59.66 56.84 9.51
CA VAL A 355 58.23 56.38 9.47
C VAL A 355 57.11 57.41 9.17
N THR A 356 57.29 58.68 9.47
CA THR A 356 56.27 59.74 9.29
C THR A 356 56.64 60.80 8.25
N VAL A 357 57.80 60.70 7.59
CA VAL A 357 58.35 61.73 6.69
C VAL A 357 58.95 61.10 5.44
N PRO A 358 58.30 61.27 4.26
CA PRO A 358 58.68 60.53 3.05
C PRO A 358 60.12 60.74 2.60
N GLY A 359 60.76 59.66 2.16
CA GLY A 359 62.10 59.68 1.61
C GLY A 359 62.34 58.64 0.51
N PRO A 360 63.48 58.73 -0.18
CA PRO A 360 63.87 57.72 -1.16
C PRO A 360 64.30 56.41 -0.49
N VAL A 361 64.04 55.27 -1.15
CA VAL A 361 64.49 53.93 -0.74
C VAL A 361 66.01 53.90 -0.51
N GLU A 362 66.79 54.64 -1.32
CA GLU A 362 68.25 54.73 -1.18
C GLU A 362 68.71 55.30 0.17
N ASN A 363 67.85 56.03 0.88
CA ASN A 363 68.13 56.60 2.19
C ASN A 363 67.36 55.94 3.34
N ASN A 364 66.80 54.73 3.13
CA ASN A 364 65.96 54.01 4.09
C ASN A 364 64.73 54.85 4.53
N GLY A 365 64.00 55.41 3.56
CA GLY A 365 62.76 56.19 3.78
C GLY A 365 62.96 57.57 4.42
N CYS A 366 64.20 57.97 4.72
CA CYS A 366 64.46 59.32 5.24
C CYS A 366 64.66 60.38 4.14
N PRO A 367 64.24 61.63 4.36
CA PRO A 367 64.50 62.73 3.42
C PRO A 367 66.00 62.92 3.16
N THR A 368 66.35 63.12 1.89
CA THR A 368 67.67 63.63 1.52
C THR A 368 67.67 65.14 1.75
N LYS A 369 68.67 65.64 2.50
CA LYS A 369 68.84 67.07 2.84
C LYS A 369 68.60 68.04 1.69
#